data_AF-A0A2J6TVG6-F1
#
_entry.id   AF-A0A2J6TVG6-F1
#
_cell.length_a   1.000
_cell.length_b   1.000
_cell.length_c   1.000
_cell.angle_alpha   90.00
_cell.angle_beta   90.00
_cell.angle_gamma   90.00
#
_symmetry.space_group_name_H-M   'P 1'
#
loop_
_entity.id
_entity.type
_entity.pdbx_description
1 polymer ?
#
loop_
_entity_poly.entity_id
_entity_poly.type
_entity_poly.pdbx_seq_one_letter_code
_entity_poly.pdbx_strand_id
1 'polypeptide(L)'
;IADPLSTALGVLALAILDLQSSRVLYQTIANFQSNQRTVRQLNEELEALNGVLEVLQGTATNADVDLAILRLPLLRRGMACDDFEALIAKCTAHSGGPKTSFRDWTKLRYMGDNIDGFKNMLAG
;
A
#
# COMPACT_ATOMS: atom_id res chain seq x y z
N ILE A 1 -8.70 7.06 29.51
CA ILE A 1 -9.28 5.96 28.70
C ILE A 1 -9.90 6.64 27.49
N ALA A 2 -9.44 6.33 26.28
CA ALA A 2 -10.05 6.89 25.08
C ALA A 2 -11.40 6.21 24.85
N ASP A 3 -12.44 6.97 24.50
CA ASP A 3 -13.75 6.41 24.27
C ASP A 3 -13.71 5.41 23.10
N PRO A 4 -14.42 4.27 23.18
CA PRO A 4 -14.45 3.27 22.11
C PRO A 4 -14.79 3.86 20.74
N LEU A 5 -15.72 4.82 20.71
CA LEU A 5 -16.13 5.53 19.50
C LEU A 5 -14.99 6.40 18.91
N SER A 6 -14.24 7.11 19.76
CA SER A 6 -13.09 7.92 19.33
C SER A 6 -11.97 7.05 18.75
N THR A 7 -11.78 5.86 19.33
CA THR A 7 -10.79 4.90 18.86
C THR A 7 -11.21 4.24 17.54
N ALA A 8 -12.48 3.83 17.40
CA ALA A 8 -13.03 3.30 16.17
C ALA A 8 -12.94 4.30 15.01
N LEU A 9 -13.29 5.57 15.24
CA LEU A 9 -13.15 6.65 14.24
C LEU A 9 -11.69 6.85 13.81
N GLY A 10 -10.75 6.78 14.76
CA GLY A 10 -9.31 6.87 14.46
C GLY A 10 -8.80 5.70 13.61
N VAL A 11 -9.26 4.49 13.88
CA VAL A 11 -8.94 3.30 13.06
C VAL A 11 -9.57 3.40 11.68
N LEU A 12 -10.82 3.84 11.60
CA LEU A 12 -11.53 4.02 10.33
C LEU A 12 -10.80 5.02 9.43
N ALA A 13 -10.38 6.16 9.98
CA ALA A 13 -9.60 7.16 9.25
C ALA A 13 -8.28 6.58 8.72
N LEU A 14 -7.58 5.77 9.52
CA LEU A 14 -6.34 5.12 9.11
C LEU A 14 -6.57 4.04 8.04
N ALA A 15 -7.64 3.26 8.14
CA ALA A 15 -8.00 2.26 7.14
C ALA A 15 -8.34 2.92 5.79
N ILE A 16 -9.04 4.06 5.81
CA ILE A 16 -9.31 4.86 4.61
C ILE A 16 -8.01 5.35 3.97
N LEU A 17 -7.11 5.90 4.79
CA LEU A 17 -5.83 6.41 4.31
C LEU A 17 -4.97 5.29 3.71
N ASP A 18 -4.81 4.18 4.42
CA ASP A 18 -4.04 3.00 3.96
C ASP A 18 -4.63 2.46 2.64
N LEU A 19 -5.96 2.41 2.51
CA LEU A 19 -6.63 1.98 1.28
C LEU A 19 -6.36 2.94 0.12
N GLN A 20 -6.35 4.25 0.36
CA GLN A 20 -6.01 5.23 -0.67
C GLN A 20 -4.56 5.06 -1.13
N SER A 21 -3.60 4.98 -0.21
CA SER A 21 -2.18 4.77 -0.51
C SER A 21 -1.93 3.48 -1.29
N SER A 22 -2.52 2.37 -0.84
CA SER A 22 -2.39 1.06 -1.51
C SER A 22 -3.03 1.07 -2.91
N ARG A 23 -4.18 1.72 -3.10
CA ARG A 23 -4.81 1.87 -4.43
C ARG A 23 -3.99 2.72 -5.39
N VAL A 24 -3.42 3.83 -4.92
CA VAL A 24 -2.54 4.67 -5.74
C VAL A 24 -1.33 3.85 -6.18
N LEU A 25 -0.68 3.14 -5.25
CA LEU A 25 0.47 2.30 -5.58
C LEU A 25 0.11 1.17 -6.57
N TYR A 26 -1.01 0.49 -6.36
CA TYR A 26 -1.54 -0.51 -7.30
C TYR A 26 -1.72 0.07 -8.71
N GLN A 27 -2.36 1.23 -8.83
CA GLN A 27 -2.58 1.89 -10.12
C GLN A 27 -1.27 2.30 -10.78
N THR A 28 -0.35 2.88 -10.01
CA THR A 28 0.99 3.26 -10.47
C THR A 28 1.72 2.04 -11.04
N ILE A 29 1.76 0.92 -10.32
CA ILE A 29 2.41 -0.33 -10.78
C ILE A 29 1.72 -0.90 -12.02
N ALA A 30 0.38 -0.97 -12.02
CA ALA A 30 -0.41 -1.49 -13.14
C ALA A 30 -0.16 -0.72 -14.45
N ASN A 31 0.01 0.60 -14.36
CA ASN A 31 0.24 1.47 -15.53
C ASN A 31 1.58 1.23 -16.23
N PHE A 32 2.58 0.66 -15.54
CA PHE A 32 3.87 0.31 -16.17
C PHE A 32 3.79 -0.92 -17.09
N GLN A 33 2.70 -1.70 -17.05
CA GLN A 33 2.49 -2.89 -17.88
C GLN A 33 3.71 -3.84 -17.89
N SER A 34 4.29 -4.08 -16.71
CA SER A 34 5.51 -4.88 -16.58
C SER A 34 5.25 -6.37 -16.80
N ASN A 35 6.10 -7.02 -17.60
CA ASN A 35 6.10 -8.48 -17.77
C ASN A 35 6.87 -9.23 -16.67
N GLN A 36 7.51 -8.51 -15.74
CA GLN A 36 8.29 -9.13 -14.68
C GLN A 36 7.38 -9.79 -13.64
N ARG A 37 7.65 -11.07 -13.35
CA ARG A 37 6.84 -11.86 -12.40
C ARG A 37 6.71 -11.19 -11.03
N THR A 38 7.81 -10.69 -10.46
CA THR A 38 7.79 -10.06 -9.13
C THR A 38 6.90 -8.81 -9.10
N VAL A 39 6.86 -8.03 -10.17
CA VAL A 39 6.01 -6.84 -10.26
C VAL A 39 4.53 -7.23 -10.32
N ARG A 40 4.20 -8.28 -11.07
CA ARG A 40 2.84 -8.84 -11.10
C ARG A 40 2.41 -9.34 -9.72
N GLN A 41 3.27 -10.09 -9.04
CA GLN A 41 3.00 -10.59 -7.70
C GLN A 41 2.82 -9.46 -6.69
N LEU A 42 3.65 -8.40 -6.76
CA LEU A 42 3.46 -7.23 -5.93
C LEU A 42 2.09 -6.59 -6.14
N ASN A 43 1.62 -6.52 -7.39
CA ASN A 43 0.30 -5.98 -7.69
C ASN A 43 -0.84 -6.88 -7.17
N GLU A 44 -0.66 -8.20 -7.21
CA GLU A 44 -1.58 -9.19 -6.62
C GLU A 44 -1.66 -9.02 -5.09
N GLU A 45 -0.53 -8.81 -4.40
CA GLU A 45 -0.50 -8.53 -2.96
C GLU A 45 -1.20 -7.20 -2.61
N LEU A 46 -1.02 -6.15 -3.43
CA LEU A 46 -1.70 -4.86 -3.25
C LEU A 46 -3.21 -4.95 -3.48
N GLU A 47 -3.65 -5.76 -4.44
CA GLU A 47 -5.07 -6.02 -4.68
C GLU A 47 -5.70 -6.76 -3.49
N ALA A 48 -5.03 -7.80 -2.99
CA ALA A 48 -5.45 -8.52 -1.79
C ALA A 48 -5.52 -7.58 -0.57
N LEU A 49 -4.52 -6.72 -0.39
CA LEU A 49 -4.49 -5.70 0.65
C LEU A 49 -5.68 -4.74 0.55
N ASN A 50 -5.98 -4.22 -0.64
CA ASN A 50 -7.12 -3.35 -0.87
C ASN A 50 -8.43 -4.03 -0.45
N GLY A 51 -8.62 -5.30 -0.81
CA GLY A 51 -9.81 -6.07 -0.40
C GLY A 51 -9.94 -6.21 1.12
N VAL A 52 -8.84 -6.48 1.82
CA VAL A 52 -8.84 -6.57 3.29
C VAL A 52 -9.19 -5.22 3.93
N LEU A 53 -8.62 -4.12 3.42
CA LEU A 53 -8.88 -2.77 3.94
C LEU A 53 -10.32 -2.30 3.71
N GLU A 54 -10.93 -2.66 2.57
CA GLU A 54 -12.35 -2.41 2.30
C GLU A 54 -13.27 -3.14 3.30
N VAL A 55 -13.00 -4.42 3.56
CA VAL A 55 -13.76 -5.19 4.56
C VAL A 55 -13.56 -4.62 5.97
N LEU A 56 -12.34 -4.20 6.31
CA LEU A 56 -12.02 -3.60 7.60
C LEU A 56 -12.77 -2.27 7.80
N GLN A 57 -12.83 -1.43 6.77
CA GLN A 57 -13.60 -0.18 6.78
C GLN A 57 -15.09 -0.44 7.04
N GLY A 58 -15.67 -1.44 6.36
CA GLY A 58 -17.05 -1.86 6.58
C GLY A 58 -17.29 -2.36 8.01
N THR A 59 -16.33 -3.11 8.57
CA THR A 59 -16.42 -3.63 9.94
C THR A 59 -16.32 -2.51 10.98
N ALA A 60 -15.34 -1.60 10.84
CA ALA A 60 -15.14 -0.47 11.74
C ALA A 60 -16.32 0.50 11.78
N THR A 61 -17.12 0.56 10.71
CA THR A 61 -18.32 1.40 10.63
C THR A 61 -19.53 0.78 11.36
N ASN A 62 -19.59 -0.55 11.48
CA ASN A 62 -20.79 -1.27 11.91
C ASN A 62 -20.64 -2.03 13.24
N ALA A 63 -19.42 -2.14 13.78
CA ALA A 63 -19.14 -3.02 14.89
C ALA A 63 -18.74 -2.27 16.18
N ASP A 64 -19.28 -2.71 17.31
CA ASP A 64 -18.81 -2.35 18.67
C ASP A 64 -17.58 -3.21 19.02
N VAL A 65 -16.57 -3.19 18.15
CA VAL A 65 -15.34 -3.98 18.29
C VAL A 65 -14.17 -3.03 18.52
N ASP A 66 -13.37 -3.32 19.55
CA ASP A 66 -12.15 -2.57 19.80
C ASP A 66 -11.08 -2.94 18.76
N LEU A 67 -10.82 -2.00 17.84
CA LEU A 67 -9.81 -2.12 16.80
C LEU A 67 -8.54 -1.30 17.10
N ALA A 68 -8.35 -0.84 18.35
CA ALA A 68 -7.22 0.00 18.73
C ALA A 68 -5.86 -0.59 18.33
N ILE A 69 -5.74 -1.92 18.43
CA ILE A 69 -4.51 -2.67 18.10
C ILE A 69 -4.11 -2.52 16.62
N LEU A 70 -5.04 -2.17 15.74
CA LEU A 70 -4.79 -2.02 14.30
C LEU A 70 -4.28 -0.63 13.93
N ARG A 71 -4.36 0.37 14.83
CA ARG A 71 -3.94 1.75 14.51
C ARG A 71 -2.50 1.83 14.04
N LEU A 72 -1.57 1.26 14.81
CA LEU A 72 -0.14 1.34 14.49
C LEU A 72 0.23 0.52 13.24
N PRO A 73 -0.25 -0.74 13.07
CA PRO A 73 -0.07 -1.49 11.83
C PRO A 73 -0.58 -0.75 10.58
N LEU A 74 -1.81 -0.23 10.59
CA LEU A 74 -2.41 0.46 9.45
C LEU A 74 -1.64 1.75 9.09
N LEU A 75 -1.26 2.53 10.10
CA LEU A 75 -0.48 3.75 9.88
C LEU A 75 0.86 3.43 9.20
N ARG A 76 1.58 2.41 9.70
CA ARG A 76 2.87 2.00 9.14
C ARG A 76 2.73 1.48 7.71
N ARG A 77 1.66 0.75 7.41
CA ARG A 77 1.40 0.22 6.08
C ARG A 77 1.07 1.30 5.06
N GLY A 78 0.24 2.27 5.43
CA GLY A 78 -0.07 3.41 4.57
C GLY A 78 1.20 4.18 4.21
N MET A 79 2.03 4.50 5.21
CA MET A 79 3.33 5.14 4.99
C MET A 79 4.25 4.31 4.09
N ALA A 80 4.26 2.99 4.24
CA ALA A 80 5.08 2.13 3.39
C ALA A 80 4.63 2.14 1.92
N CYS A 81 3.32 2.17 1.67
CA CYS A 81 2.77 2.31 0.32
C CYS A 81 3.11 3.68 -0.28
N ASP A 82 2.96 4.77 0.48
CA ASP A 82 3.30 6.13 0.05
C ASP A 82 4.80 6.28 -0.25
N ASP A 83 5.66 5.79 0.64
CA ASP A 83 7.12 5.87 0.46
C ASP A 83 7.58 5.08 -0.77
N PHE A 84 6.97 3.91 -1.02
CA PHE A 84 7.32 3.08 -2.17
C PHE A 84 6.80 3.69 -3.48
N GLU A 85 5.62 4.31 -3.48
CA GLU A 85 5.11 5.08 -4.62
C GLU A 85 6.06 6.24 -4.96
N ALA A 86 6.47 7.02 -3.95
CA ALA A 86 7.39 8.13 -4.13
C ALA A 86 8.76 7.66 -4.67
N LEU A 87 9.22 6.48 -4.24
CA LEU A 87 10.43 5.85 -4.77
C LEU A 87 10.27 5.52 -6.26
N ILE A 88 9.15 4.91 -6.66
CA ILE A 88 8.86 4.62 -8.07
C ILE A 88 8.83 5.93 -8.87
N ALA A 89 8.07 6.92 -8.40
CA ALA A 89 7.92 8.21 -9.07
C ALA A 89 9.28 8.89 -9.32
N LYS A 90 10.17 8.89 -8.32
CA LYS A 90 11.53 9.40 -8.42
C LYS A 90 12.35 8.66 -9.47
N CYS A 91 12.25 7.33 -9.50
CA CYS A 91 12.95 6.49 -10.49
C CYS A 91 12.42 6.69 -11.92
N THR A 92 11.19 7.15 -12.08
CA THR A 92 10.53 7.30 -13.39
C THR A 92 10.43 8.75 -13.89
N ALA A 93 10.78 9.74 -13.06
CA ALA A 93 10.72 11.16 -13.39
C ALA A 93 11.55 11.54 -14.64
N HIS A 94 12.59 10.77 -14.97
CA HIS A 94 13.48 11.05 -16.10
C HIS A 94 13.09 10.31 -17.40
N SER A 95 12.10 9.40 -17.35
CA SER A 95 11.59 8.71 -18.53
C SER A 95 10.52 9.56 -19.23
N GLY A 96 10.94 10.62 -19.94
CA GLY A 96 10.09 11.60 -20.62
C GLY A 96 9.32 11.09 -21.87
N GLY A 97 8.79 9.86 -21.85
CA GLY A 97 8.04 9.28 -22.96
C GLY A 97 6.62 8.83 -22.59
N PRO A 98 5.67 8.83 -23.54
CA PRO A 98 4.25 8.51 -23.32
C PRO A 98 3.98 7.03 -22.95
N LYS A 99 5.03 6.20 -22.94
CA LYS A 99 5.03 4.84 -22.41
C LYS A 99 6.08 4.80 -21.32
N THR A 100 5.70 5.14 -20.09
CA THR A 100 6.55 4.97 -18.92
C THR A 100 6.79 3.48 -18.74
N SER A 101 7.78 2.92 -19.44
CA SER A 101 8.25 1.57 -19.17
C SER A 101 9.35 1.68 -18.14
N PHE A 102 9.02 1.47 -16.87
CA PHE A 102 10.04 1.33 -15.84
C PHE A 102 10.63 -0.07 -15.99
N ARG A 103 11.71 -0.19 -16.77
CA ARG A 103 12.30 -1.51 -17.11
C ARG A 103 13.22 -2.03 -16.00
N ASP A 104 13.71 -1.14 -15.16
CA ASP A 104 14.72 -1.42 -14.15
C ASP A 104 14.12 -1.58 -12.74
N TRP A 105 13.06 -2.37 -12.60
CA TRP A 105 12.50 -2.75 -11.29
C TRP A 105 13.53 -3.36 -10.33
N THR A 106 14.56 -4.00 -10.88
CA THR A 106 15.68 -4.58 -10.11
C THR A 106 16.55 -3.54 -9.43
N LYS A 107 16.50 -2.27 -9.83
CA LYS A 107 17.26 -1.17 -9.23
C LYS A 107 16.50 -0.46 -8.11
N LEU A 108 15.21 -0.73 -7.93
CA LEU A 108 14.46 -0.18 -6.81
C LEU A 108 15.03 -0.70 -5.51
N ARG A 109 15.29 0.22 -4.58
CA ARG A 109 15.70 -0.10 -3.21
C ARG A 109 14.81 0.62 -2.23
N TYR A 110 14.05 -0.14 -1.45
CA TYR A 110 13.21 0.34 -0.37
C TYR A 110 13.77 -0.16 0.95
N MET A 111 14.11 0.75 1.87
CA MET A 111 14.74 0.42 3.16
C MET A 111 15.96 -0.50 3.07
N GLY A 112 16.71 -0.41 1.96
CA GLY A 112 17.87 -1.26 1.72
C GLY A 112 17.53 -2.60 1.05
N ASP A 113 16.27 -2.99 0.90
CA ASP A 113 15.85 -4.21 0.21
C ASP A 113 15.37 -3.96 -1.22
N ASN A 114 15.28 -5.02 -2.01
CA ASN A 114 14.76 -4.96 -3.38
C ASN A 114 13.22 -5.06 -3.40
N ILE A 115 12.63 -5.08 -4.60
CA ILE A 115 11.19 -5.22 -4.80
C ILE A 115 10.59 -6.50 -4.16
N ASP A 116 11.34 -7.60 -4.11
CA ASP A 116 10.88 -8.82 -3.42
C ASP A 116 10.80 -8.60 -1.90
N GLY A 117 11.72 -7.85 -1.31
CA GLY A 117 11.65 -7.49 0.10
C GLY A 117 10.40 -6.68 0.45
N PHE A 118 10.08 -5.67 -0.37
CA PHE A 118 8.84 -4.90 -0.18
C PHE A 118 7.58 -5.75 -0.35
N LYS A 119 7.53 -6.60 -1.39
CA LYS A 119 6.43 -7.54 -1.60
C LYS A 119 6.24 -8.48 -0.40
N ASN A 120 7.33 -9.07 0.09
CA ASN A 120 7.27 -9.98 1.24
C ASN A 120 6.85 -9.27 2.54
N MET A 121 7.20 -7.98 2.69
CA MET A 121 6.74 -7.15 3.79
C MET A 121 5.22 -6.90 3.74
N LEU A 122 4.63 -6.79 2.55
CA LEU A 122 3.17 -6.64 2.40
C LEU A 122 2.39 -7.95 2.64
N ALA A 123 3.00 -9.08 2.28
CA ALA A 123 2.41 -10.42 2.43
C ALA A 123 2.44 -10.96 3.87
N GLY A 124 3.18 -10.31 4.79
CA GLY A 124 3.30 -10.68 6.21
C GLY A 124 2.40 -9.85 7.11
#